data_AF-A0A936I333-F1
#
_entry.id   AF-A0A936I333-F1
#
_cell.length_a   1.000
_cell.length_b   1.000
_cell.length_c   1.000
_cell.angle_alpha   90.00
_cell.angle_beta   90.00
_cell.angle_gamma   90.00
#
_symmetry.space_group_name_H-M   'P 1'
#
loop_
_entity.id
_entity.type
_entity.pdbx_description
1 polymer ?
#
loop_
_entity_poly.entity_id
_entity_poly.type
_entity_poly.pdbx_seq_one_letter_code
_entity_poly.pdbx_strand_id
1 'polypeptide(L)'
;MRVKQLINKANTTAADDNGRPTNAEIVQALEESRAEIYSELFDWLADRRAASTTMTYTADTAAVALPSAAQDTQVLQVYAPASSIAGASQRTLNPIRIAEFANVGESGTPVYYCITGTDLRLRPMPMVDTSLVLLYLPKLSVLSASTSPAEIPSAWHHIYAYAAAIKLRHKNNDPAEGLETDFRAQMQRLTTLVERRSNDNHIQTVDNTNNFWST
;
A
#
# COMPACT_ATOMS: atom_id res chain seq x y z
N MET A 1 26.95 -3.45 -8.95
CA MET A 1 28.15 -2.66 -8.60
C MET A 1 27.87 -1.20 -8.15
N ARG A 2 26.63 -0.67 -8.20
CA ARG A 2 26.32 0.75 -7.85
C ARG A 2 25.97 1.04 -6.39
N VAL A 3 25.25 0.14 -5.68
CA VAL A 3 24.73 0.41 -4.33
C VAL A 3 25.84 0.44 -3.26
N LYS A 4 26.74 -0.55 -3.23
CA LYS A 4 27.91 -0.54 -2.32
C LYS A 4 28.83 0.68 -2.54
N GLN A 5 28.98 1.15 -3.79
CA GLN A 5 29.78 2.35 -4.08
C GLN A 5 29.08 3.64 -3.63
N LEU A 6 27.75 3.72 -3.73
CA LEU A 6 26.95 4.84 -3.23
C LEU A 6 26.96 4.89 -1.68
N ILE A 7 26.81 3.75 -1.02
CA ILE A 7 26.87 3.64 0.44
C ILE A 7 28.29 3.90 0.96
N ASN A 8 29.33 3.43 0.27
CA ASN A 8 30.72 3.77 0.60
C ASN A 8 31.05 5.25 0.32
N LYS A 9 30.40 5.90 -0.67
CA LYS A 9 30.47 7.36 -0.88
C LYS A 9 29.71 8.17 0.18
N ALA A 10 28.81 7.53 0.93
CA ALA A 10 28.17 8.08 2.10
C ALA A 10 29.05 7.95 3.36
N ASN A 11 30.37 7.78 3.20
CA ASN A 11 31.37 7.82 4.27
C ASN A 11 31.04 8.98 5.23
N THR A 12 30.57 8.62 6.42
CA THR A 12 30.07 9.56 7.40
C THR A 12 31.04 9.64 8.56
N THR A 13 31.19 10.83 9.12
CA THR A 13 32.29 11.17 10.04
C THR A 13 32.14 10.62 11.46
N ALA A 14 31.00 10.02 11.80
CA ALA A 14 30.78 9.35 13.08
C ALA A 14 30.43 7.88 12.87
N ALA A 15 31.37 7.01 13.20
CA ALA A 15 31.25 5.57 13.02
C ALA A 15 32.09 4.85 14.06
N ASP A 16 32.13 3.52 13.99
CA ASP A 16 33.06 2.68 14.73
C ASP A 16 34.52 3.20 14.67
N ASP A 17 35.45 2.58 15.40
CA ASP A 17 36.87 2.99 15.47
C ASP A 17 37.56 3.15 14.08
N ASN A 18 36.89 2.80 12.96
CA ASN A 18 37.35 2.91 11.57
C ASN A 18 36.54 3.88 10.68
N GLY A 19 35.56 4.63 11.20
CA GLY A 19 34.87 5.67 10.42
C GLY A 19 33.86 5.16 9.37
N ARG A 20 33.31 3.94 9.50
CA ARG A 20 32.23 3.43 8.63
C ARG A 20 30.95 3.00 9.38
N PRO A 21 29.74 3.28 8.85
CA PRO A 21 28.49 2.81 9.45
C PRO A 21 28.44 1.27 9.44
N THR A 22 27.90 0.68 10.51
CA THR A 22 27.81 -0.77 10.63
C THR A 22 26.79 -1.35 9.65
N ASN A 23 26.92 -2.64 9.29
CA ASN A 23 25.95 -3.30 8.41
C ASN A 23 24.51 -3.25 8.98
N ALA A 24 24.35 -3.29 10.30
CA ALA A 24 23.05 -3.19 10.96
C ALA A 24 22.43 -1.80 10.74
N GLU A 25 23.20 -0.73 10.88
CA GLU A 25 22.74 0.64 10.63
C GLU A 25 22.39 0.89 9.16
N ILE A 26 23.16 0.31 8.24
CA ILE A 26 22.87 0.40 6.80
C ILE A 26 21.53 -0.29 6.49
N VAL A 27 21.31 -1.49 7.02
CA VAL A 27 20.05 -2.23 6.80
C VAL A 27 18.88 -1.48 7.43
N GLN A 28 19.04 -0.95 8.65
CA GLN A 28 18.02 -0.14 9.30
C GLN A 28 17.67 1.11 8.48
N ALA A 29 18.67 1.87 8.04
CA ALA A 29 18.45 3.07 7.23
C ALA A 29 17.75 2.74 5.90
N LEU A 30 18.08 1.61 5.27
CA LEU A 30 17.41 1.15 4.06
C LEU A 30 15.94 0.77 4.29
N GLU A 31 15.62 0.10 5.39
CA GLU A 31 14.23 -0.25 5.74
C GLU A 31 13.40 0.99 6.06
N GLU A 32 13.94 1.91 6.86
CA GLU A 32 13.28 3.18 7.18
C GLU A 32 13.04 3.99 5.91
N SER A 33 14.05 4.15 5.06
CA SER A 33 13.90 4.83 3.77
C SER A 33 12.87 4.16 2.86
N ARG A 34 12.84 2.82 2.83
CA ARG A 34 11.88 2.08 2.03
C ARG A 34 10.45 2.29 2.54
N ALA A 35 10.24 2.32 3.85
CA ALA A 35 8.96 2.62 4.46
C ALA A 35 8.50 4.06 4.16
N GLU A 36 9.40 5.04 4.26
CA GLU A 36 9.08 6.45 3.97
C GLU A 36 8.71 6.68 2.49
N ILE A 37 9.52 6.18 1.56
CA ILE A 37 9.24 6.28 0.12
C ILE A 37 7.94 5.57 -0.23
N TYR A 38 7.65 4.44 0.44
CA TYR A 38 6.40 3.73 0.27
C TYR A 38 5.20 4.58 0.69
N SER A 39 5.26 5.17 1.88
CA SER A 39 4.24 6.09 2.40
C SER A 39 4.06 7.26 1.43
N GLU A 40 5.16 7.94 1.08
CA GLU A 40 5.13 9.12 0.20
C GLU A 40 4.48 8.83 -1.17
N LEU A 41 4.74 7.66 -1.74
CA LEU A 41 4.16 7.28 -3.03
C LEU A 41 2.71 6.83 -2.92
N PHE A 42 2.34 6.09 -1.87
CA PHE A 42 1.06 5.37 -1.82
C PHE A 42 0.04 5.92 -0.82
N ASP A 43 0.39 6.94 -0.02
CA ASP A 43 -0.56 7.62 0.87
C ASP A 43 -1.70 8.29 0.10
N TRP A 44 -1.41 8.85 -1.08
CA TRP A 44 -2.39 9.51 -1.95
C TRP A 44 -2.65 8.75 -3.27
N LEU A 45 -1.88 7.69 -3.56
CA LEU A 45 -2.07 6.78 -4.69
C LEU A 45 -2.32 5.34 -4.24
N ALA A 46 -3.02 5.15 -3.12
CA ALA A 46 -3.28 3.83 -2.55
C ALA A 46 -3.97 2.87 -3.54
N ASP A 47 -4.81 3.41 -4.43
CA ASP A 47 -5.48 2.71 -5.53
C ASP A 47 -4.50 2.06 -6.52
N ARG A 48 -3.37 2.73 -6.80
CA ARG A 48 -2.36 2.29 -7.77
C ARG A 48 -1.62 1.03 -7.35
N ARG A 49 -1.75 0.64 -6.07
CA ARG A 49 -1.07 -0.49 -5.47
C ARG A 49 -1.99 -1.45 -4.73
N ALA A 50 -3.30 -1.20 -4.78
CA ALA A 50 -4.27 -2.08 -4.19
C ALA A 50 -4.08 -3.51 -4.71
N ALA A 51 -3.90 -4.46 -3.80
CA ALA A 51 -4.03 -5.88 -4.09
C ALA A 51 -5.44 -6.33 -3.72
N SER A 52 -5.89 -7.43 -4.32
CA SER A 52 -7.14 -8.06 -3.95
C SER A 52 -6.94 -9.45 -3.39
N THR A 53 -7.76 -9.81 -2.41
CA THR A 53 -7.88 -11.17 -1.89
C THR A 53 -9.34 -11.48 -1.64
N THR A 54 -9.68 -12.76 -1.56
CA THR A 54 -11.03 -13.23 -1.28
C THR A 54 -11.10 -13.92 0.07
N MET A 55 -12.26 -13.81 0.73
CA MET A 55 -12.55 -14.57 1.94
C MET A 55 -14.00 -14.98 1.96
N THR A 56 -14.31 -16.03 2.73
CA THR A 56 -15.68 -16.37 3.08
C THR A 56 -15.97 -15.83 4.47
N TYR A 57 -16.98 -14.97 4.58
CA TYR A 57 -17.56 -14.61 5.87
C TYR A 57 -18.60 -15.65 6.26
N THR A 58 -18.34 -16.41 7.32
CA THR A 58 -19.21 -17.50 7.78
C THR A 58 -20.53 -16.99 8.32
N ALA A 59 -21.64 -17.64 7.94
CA ALA A 59 -22.98 -17.33 8.41
C ALA A 59 -23.07 -17.28 9.94
N ASP A 60 -23.90 -16.36 10.45
CA ASP A 60 -24.21 -16.22 11.88
C ASP A 60 -23.02 -16.04 12.82
N THR A 61 -21.88 -15.58 12.29
CA THR A 61 -20.69 -15.24 13.08
C THR A 61 -20.53 -13.73 13.24
N ALA A 62 -20.20 -13.32 14.47
CA ALA A 62 -20.03 -11.90 14.81
C ALA A 62 -18.77 -11.28 14.19
N ALA A 63 -17.75 -12.10 13.91
CA ALA A 63 -16.48 -11.68 13.35
C ALA A 63 -15.79 -12.85 12.65
N VAL A 64 -15.03 -12.57 11.59
CA VAL A 64 -14.22 -13.54 10.87
C VAL A 64 -12.83 -12.96 10.66
N ALA A 65 -11.79 -13.75 10.92
CA ALA A 65 -10.41 -13.33 10.71
C ALA A 65 -10.16 -12.95 9.23
N LEU A 66 -9.47 -11.83 9.02
CA LEU A 66 -9.00 -11.41 7.71
C LEU A 66 -8.00 -12.44 7.15
N PRO A 67 -7.89 -12.59 5.82
CA PRO A 67 -6.80 -13.34 5.20
C PRO A 67 -5.44 -12.78 5.64
N SER A 68 -4.44 -13.64 5.82
CA SER A 68 -3.10 -13.25 6.32
C SER A 68 -2.41 -12.16 5.49
N ALA A 69 -2.75 -12.05 4.20
CA ALA A 69 -2.24 -11.01 3.32
C ALA A 69 -2.82 -9.62 3.60
N ALA A 70 -4.05 -9.54 4.15
CA ALA A 70 -4.77 -8.31 4.49
C ALA A 70 -4.72 -7.96 5.99
N GLN A 71 -4.24 -8.88 6.84
CA GLN A 71 -3.98 -8.61 8.26
C GLN A 71 -2.87 -7.57 8.42
N ASP A 72 -3.03 -6.68 9.41
CA ASP A 72 -2.10 -5.59 9.74
C ASP A 72 -1.79 -4.66 8.56
N THR A 73 -2.73 -4.54 7.62
CA THR A 73 -2.65 -3.64 6.46
C THR A 73 -3.86 -2.73 6.37
N GLN A 74 -3.72 -1.63 5.64
CA GLN A 74 -4.85 -0.78 5.34
C GLN A 74 -5.76 -1.46 4.31
N VAL A 75 -6.96 -1.86 4.74
CA VAL A 75 -8.03 -2.28 3.83
C VAL A 75 -8.69 -1.02 3.25
N LEU A 76 -8.69 -0.93 1.93
CA LEU A 76 -9.21 0.20 1.18
C LEU A 76 -10.71 0.06 0.93
N GLN A 77 -11.15 -1.15 0.58
CA GLN A 77 -12.54 -1.42 0.24
C GLN A 77 -12.88 -2.90 0.43
N VAL A 78 -14.12 -3.18 0.81
CA VAL A 78 -14.67 -4.54 0.85
C VAL A 78 -15.93 -4.56 -0.01
N TYR A 79 -16.08 -5.57 -0.86
CA TYR A 79 -17.31 -5.77 -1.62
C TYR A 79 -17.73 -7.24 -1.64
N ALA A 80 -19.04 -7.46 -1.67
CA ALA A 80 -19.61 -8.76 -1.95
C ALA A 80 -19.80 -8.89 -3.48
N PRO A 81 -19.18 -9.88 -4.14
CA PRO A 81 -19.39 -10.10 -5.56
C PRO A 81 -20.86 -10.48 -5.82
N ALA A 82 -21.33 -10.23 -7.04
CA ALA A 82 -22.61 -10.75 -7.48
C ALA A 82 -22.63 -12.28 -7.29
N SER A 83 -23.63 -12.80 -6.59
CA SER A 83 -23.87 -14.25 -6.59
C SER A 83 -24.16 -14.72 -8.01
N SER A 84 -23.94 -16.00 -8.31
CA SER A 84 -24.29 -16.61 -9.60
C SER A 84 -25.80 -16.63 -9.91
N ILE A 85 -26.62 -16.04 -9.04
CA ILE A 85 -28.06 -15.84 -9.21
C ILE A 85 -28.29 -14.64 -10.13
N ALA A 86 -29.10 -14.84 -11.17
CA ALA A 86 -29.49 -13.79 -12.11
C ALA A 86 -30.09 -12.58 -11.36
N GLY A 87 -29.54 -11.38 -11.62
CA GLY A 87 -29.99 -10.13 -11.00
C GLY A 87 -29.22 -9.71 -9.73
N ALA A 88 -28.29 -10.50 -9.23
CA ALA A 88 -27.41 -10.06 -8.16
C ALA A 88 -26.41 -9.02 -8.68
N SER A 89 -26.40 -7.83 -8.09
CA SER A 89 -25.36 -6.83 -8.34
C SER A 89 -24.20 -7.00 -7.36
N GLN A 90 -22.98 -6.67 -7.80
CA GLN A 90 -21.87 -6.45 -6.89
C GLN A 90 -22.25 -5.35 -5.89
N ARG A 91 -21.94 -5.56 -4.62
CA ARG A 91 -22.25 -4.60 -3.55
C ARG A 91 -20.98 -4.19 -2.84
N THR A 92 -20.64 -2.91 -2.97
CA THR A 92 -19.62 -2.28 -2.13
C THR A 92 -20.18 -2.10 -0.73
N LEU A 93 -19.44 -2.56 0.27
CA LEU A 93 -19.79 -2.37 1.68
C LEU A 93 -19.19 -1.05 2.16
N ASN A 94 -19.94 -0.33 3.00
CA ASN A 94 -19.51 0.95 3.53
C ASN A 94 -18.71 0.77 4.83
N PRO A 95 -17.53 1.38 4.98
CA PRO A 95 -16.79 1.32 6.23
C PRO A 95 -17.53 2.09 7.33
N ILE A 96 -17.57 1.52 8.53
CA ILE A 96 -18.11 2.18 9.73
C ILE A 96 -17.15 2.05 10.91
N ARG A 97 -17.25 2.98 11.87
CA ARG A 97 -16.39 2.95 13.06
C ARG A 97 -16.80 1.80 13.98
N ILE A 98 -15.85 1.27 14.74
CA ILE A 98 -16.14 0.21 15.73
C ILE A 98 -17.19 0.63 16.77
N ALA A 99 -17.19 1.91 17.15
CA ALA A 99 -18.19 2.48 18.07
C ALA A 99 -19.61 2.47 17.47
N GLU A 100 -19.73 2.55 16.15
CA GLU A 100 -21.01 2.52 15.41
C GLU A 100 -21.51 1.08 15.20
N PHE A 101 -20.67 0.08 15.53
CA PHE A 101 -21.03 -1.33 15.53
C PHE A 101 -21.88 -1.75 16.74
N ALA A 102 -22.22 -0.81 17.64
CA ALA A 102 -23.09 -1.08 18.78
C ALA A 102 -24.47 -1.59 18.31
N ASN A 103 -24.94 -2.66 18.97
CA ASN A 103 -26.14 -3.48 18.71
C ASN A 103 -25.95 -4.63 17.71
N VAL A 104 -25.32 -5.70 18.20
CA VAL A 104 -25.27 -7.03 17.59
C VAL A 104 -26.67 -7.64 17.66
N GLY A 105 -27.50 -7.41 16.63
CA GLY A 105 -28.87 -7.95 16.62
C GLY A 105 -29.61 -7.88 15.28
N GLU A 106 -28.95 -7.44 14.21
CA GLU A 106 -29.56 -7.37 12.88
C GLU A 106 -28.98 -8.49 12.03
N SER A 107 -29.75 -9.55 11.79
CA SER A 107 -29.45 -10.54 10.74
C SER A 107 -30.01 -10.05 9.41
N GLY A 108 -29.27 -10.20 8.33
CA GLY A 108 -29.70 -9.74 7.02
C GLY A 108 -28.61 -9.72 5.98
N THR A 109 -28.80 -8.87 4.97
CA THR A 109 -27.78 -8.64 3.93
C THR A 109 -26.78 -7.61 4.43
N PRO A 110 -25.46 -7.91 4.48
CA PRO A 110 -24.44 -6.95 4.86
C PRO A 110 -24.43 -5.70 3.97
N VAL A 111 -24.34 -4.53 4.59
CA VAL A 111 -24.20 -3.21 3.93
C VAL A 111 -22.97 -2.47 4.45
N TYR A 112 -22.57 -2.75 5.69
CA TYR A 112 -21.47 -2.09 6.36
C TYR A 112 -20.42 -3.11 6.81
N TYR A 113 -19.18 -2.64 6.94
CA TYR A 113 -18.10 -3.43 7.52
C TYR A 113 -17.27 -2.60 8.50
N CYS A 114 -16.66 -3.29 9.45
CA CYS A 114 -15.67 -2.74 10.36
C CYS A 114 -14.53 -3.73 10.54
N ILE A 115 -13.30 -3.24 10.66
CA ILE A 115 -12.12 -4.06 10.96
C ILE A 115 -11.64 -3.73 12.36
N THR A 116 -11.45 -4.76 13.18
CA THR A 116 -10.98 -4.65 14.56
C THR A 116 -9.81 -5.59 14.76
N GLY A 117 -8.60 -5.04 14.86
CA GLY A 117 -7.38 -5.86 14.87
C GLY A 117 -7.28 -6.68 13.57
N THR A 118 -7.27 -7.99 13.70
CA THR A 118 -7.22 -8.95 12.57
C THR A 118 -8.57 -9.39 12.05
N ASP A 119 -9.67 -8.93 12.66
CA ASP A 119 -11.01 -9.46 12.37
C ASP A 119 -11.86 -8.46 11.57
N LEU A 120 -12.62 -9.01 10.63
CA LEU A 120 -13.67 -8.32 9.91
C LEU A 120 -15.02 -8.57 10.59
N ARG A 121 -15.84 -7.54 10.70
CA ARG A 121 -17.24 -7.61 11.14
C ARG A 121 -18.15 -7.03 10.08
N LEU A 122 -19.31 -7.66 9.87
CA LEU A 122 -20.33 -7.20 8.94
C LEU A 122 -21.63 -6.80 9.63
N ARG A 123 -22.32 -5.79 9.08
CA ARG A 123 -23.64 -5.37 9.54
C ARG A 123 -24.58 -5.08 8.36
N PRO A 124 -25.82 -5.59 8.37
CA PRO A 124 -26.34 -6.71 9.15
C PRO A 124 -25.46 -7.99 9.08
N MET A 125 -25.57 -8.87 10.08
CA MET A 125 -24.90 -10.16 10.12
C MET A 125 -25.49 -11.09 9.06
N PRO A 126 -24.67 -11.71 8.19
CA PRO A 126 -25.18 -12.57 7.14
C PRO A 126 -25.73 -13.88 7.71
N MET A 127 -26.91 -14.29 7.23
CA MET A 127 -27.53 -15.60 7.55
C MET A 127 -27.04 -16.74 6.65
N VAL A 128 -26.19 -16.42 5.68
CA VAL A 128 -25.58 -17.38 4.74
C VAL A 128 -24.13 -17.01 4.52
N ASP A 129 -23.29 -18.01 4.25
CA ASP A 129 -21.89 -17.77 3.93
C ASP A 129 -21.77 -16.77 2.78
N THR A 130 -21.05 -15.69 3.03
CA THR A 130 -20.92 -14.58 2.09
C THR A 130 -19.50 -14.50 1.60
N SER A 131 -19.28 -14.70 0.30
CA SER A 131 -17.99 -14.42 -0.32
C SER A 131 -17.75 -12.91 -0.34
N LEU A 132 -16.54 -12.49 0.02
CA LEU A 132 -16.11 -11.11 0.01
C LEU A 132 -14.82 -10.99 -0.77
N VAL A 133 -14.66 -9.85 -1.43
CA VAL A 133 -13.38 -9.42 -1.99
C VAL A 133 -12.91 -8.20 -1.22
N LEU A 134 -11.65 -8.25 -0.81
CA LEU A 134 -10.98 -7.20 -0.06
C LEU A 134 -9.93 -6.57 -0.96
N LEU A 135 -10.02 -5.25 -1.13
CA LEU A 135 -8.97 -4.43 -1.68
C LEU A 135 -8.15 -3.86 -0.52
N TYR A 136 -6.85 -4.11 -0.52
CA TYR A 136 -5.97 -3.70 0.57
C TYR A 136 -4.62 -3.23 0.04
N LEU A 137 -3.93 -2.41 0.83
CA LEU A 137 -2.58 -1.96 0.55
C LEU A 137 -1.58 -3.00 1.10
N PRO A 138 -0.81 -3.72 0.26
CA PRO A 138 0.07 -4.78 0.73
C PRO A 138 1.10 -4.29 1.75
N LYS A 139 1.45 -5.14 2.74
CA LYS A 139 2.58 -4.83 3.62
C LYS A 139 3.91 -4.90 2.88
N LEU A 140 4.86 -4.08 3.33
CA LEU A 140 6.26 -4.20 2.93
C LEU A 140 6.85 -5.52 3.46
N SER A 141 7.38 -6.36 2.57
CA SER A 141 8.16 -7.53 2.99
C SER A 141 9.44 -7.09 3.69
N VAL A 142 9.87 -7.75 4.76
CA VAL A 142 11.18 -7.45 5.37
C VAL A 142 12.30 -7.72 4.35
N LEU A 143 13.28 -6.82 4.26
CA LEU A 143 14.49 -6.99 3.47
C LEU A 143 15.31 -8.13 4.06
N SER A 144 15.44 -9.19 3.29
CA SER A 144 16.46 -10.21 3.48
C SER A 144 17.52 -10.09 2.40
N ALA A 145 18.69 -10.70 2.63
CA ALA A 145 19.79 -10.73 1.67
C ALA A 145 19.42 -11.33 0.29
N SER A 146 18.30 -12.08 0.23
CA SER A 146 17.82 -12.79 -0.97
C SER A 146 16.56 -12.20 -1.59
N THR A 147 15.93 -11.20 -0.98
CA THR A 147 14.67 -10.62 -1.48
C THR A 147 14.91 -9.28 -2.15
N SER A 148 14.58 -9.19 -3.43
CA SER A 148 14.45 -7.91 -4.12
C SER A 148 13.16 -7.21 -3.66
N PRO A 149 13.21 -5.90 -3.38
CA PRO A 149 12.00 -5.11 -3.12
C PRO A 149 11.03 -5.23 -4.30
N ALA A 150 9.81 -5.72 -4.04
CA ALA A 150 8.78 -5.87 -5.08
C ALA A 150 7.94 -4.60 -5.25
N GLU A 151 8.17 -3.59 -4.39
CA GLU A 151 7.36 -2.39 -4.27
C GLU A 151 7.35 -1.51 -5.50
N ILE A 152 8.54 -1.34 -6.06
CA ILE A 152 8.80 -0.47 -7.19
C ILE A 152 9.62 -1.27 -8.20
N PRO A 153 9.54 -0.93 -9.50
CA PRO A 153 10.32 -1.62 -10.50
C PRO A 153 11.81 -1.58 -10.15
N SER A 154 12.53 -2.67 -10.41
CA SER A 154 13.95 -2.83 -10.04
C SER A 154 14.86 -1.73 -10.57
N ALA A 155 14.48 -1.10 -11.69
CA ALA A 155 15.16 0.06 -12.26
C ALA A 155 15.21 1.28 -11.32
N TRP A 156 14.39 1.33 -10.26
CA TRP A 156 14.28 2.45 -9.31
C TRP A 156 14.82 2.15 -7.91
N HIS A 157 15.33 0.93 -7.66
CA HIS A 157 15.82 0.53 -6.33
C HIS A 157 16.96 1.40 -5.80
N HIS A 158 17.68 2.14 -6.65
CA HIS A 158 18.70 3.10 -6.22
C HIS A 158 18.16 4.26 -5.39
N ILE A 159 16.86 4.58 -5.50
CA ILE A 159 16.22 5.62 -4.68
C ILE A 159 16.31 5.28 -3.20
N TYR A 160 16.10 4.01 -2.82
CA TYR A 160 16.27 3.55 -1.44
C TYR A 160 17.69 3.78 -0.93
N ALA A 161 18.69 3.58 -1.80
CA ALA A 161 20.09 3.82 -1.46
C ALA A 161 20.42 5.32 -1.29
N TYR A 162 19.82 6.20 -2.10
CA TYR A 162 19.96 7.65 -1.93
C TYR A 162 19.37 8.14 -0.60
N ALA A 163 18.13 7.74 -0.31
CA ALA A 163 17.46 8.10 0.93
C ALA A 163 18.21 7.59 2.18
N ALA A 164 18.68 6.33 2.14
CA ALA A 164 19.45 5.77 3.25
C ALA A 164 20.79 6.50 3.44
N ALA A 165 21.46 6.87 2.35
CA ALA A 165 22.69 7.65 2.40
C ALA A 165 22.48 9.06 2.98
N ILE A 166 21.38 9.73 2.63
CA ILE A 166 21.01 11.04 3.20
C ILE A 166 20.76 10.93 4.70
N LYS A 167 19.97 9.94 5.14
CA LYS A 167 19.70 9.68 6.56
C LYS A 167 20.98 9.47 7.36
N LEU A 168 21.88 8.64 6.86
CA LEU A 168 23.16 8.38 7.53
C LEU A 168 24.00 9.67 7.64
N ARG A 169 24.04 10.49 6.59
CA ARG A 169 24.73 11.80 6.63
C ARG A 169 24.12 12.76 7.64
N HIS A 170 22.78 12.86 7.69
CA HIS A 170 22.10 13.70 8.67
C HIS A 170 22.33 13.24 10.11
N LYS A 171 22.30 11.93 10.36
CA LYS A 171 22.64 11.35 11.67
C LYS A 171 24.04 11.78 12.13
N ASN A 172 24.96 11.96 11.18
CA ASN A 172 26.36 12.28 11.42
C ASN A 172 26.70 13.77 11.21
N ASN A 173 25.69 14.63 11.04
CA ASN A 173 25.85 16.06 10.77
C ASN A 173 26.69 16.39 9.52
N ASP A 174 26.76 15.47 8.55
CA ASP A 174 27.46 15.67 7.28
C ASP A 174 26.52 16.30 6.23
N PRO A 175 27.03 17.17 5.34
CA PRO A 175 26.21 17.79 4.30
C PRO A 175 25.72 16.75 3.27
N ALA A 176 24.43 16.79 2.90
CA ALA A 176 23.79 15.85 1.98
C ALA A 176 23.18 16.48 0.71
N GLU A 177 23.33 17.79 0.50
CA GLU A 177 22.60 18.59 -0.51
C GLU A 177 22.61 18.00 -1.95
N GLY A 178 23.77 17.54 -2.42
CA GLY A 178 23.88 16.91 -3.75
C GLY A 178 23.10 15.60 -3.85
N LEU A 179 23.10 14.78 -2.79
CA LEU A 179 22.33 13.54 -2.74
C LEU A 179 20.83 13.83 -2.64
N GLU A 180 20.44 14.85 -1.89
CA GLU A 180 19.04 15.27 -1.79
C GLU A 180 18.47 15.77 -3.12
N THR A 181 19.29 16.49 -3.90
CA THR A 181 18.90 16.97 -5.23
C THR A 181 18.67 15.81 -6.18
N ASP A 182 19.61 14.86 -6.22
CA ASP A 182 19.47 13.65 -7.03
C ASP A 182 18.28 12.79 -6.57
N PHE A 183 18.11 12.61 -5.26
CA PHE A 183 16.99 11.88 -4.67
C PHE A 183 15.64 12.48 -5.12
N ARG A 184 15.46 13.80 -4.96
CA ARG A 184 14.24 14.51 -5.36
C ARG A 184 13.95 14.35 -6.86
N ALA A 185 14.98 14.49 -7.70
CA ALA A 185 14.83 14.30 -9.15
C ALA A 185 14.40 12.87 -9.51
N GLN A 186 14.92 11.85 -8.83
CA GLN A 186 14.52 10.46 -9.04
C GLN A 186 13.10 10.18 -8.51
N MET A 187 12.74 10.70 -7.33
CA MET A 187 11.41 10.58 -6.76
C MET A 187 10.33 11.19 -7.64
N GLN A 188 10.58 12.38 -8.21
CA GLN A 188 9.65 13.01 -9.14
C GLN A 188 9.40 12.13 -10.37
N ARG A 189 10.46 11.55 -10.96
CA ARG A 189 10.33 10.67 -12.13
C ARG A 189 9.62 9.35 -11.79
N LEU A 190 9.88 8.79 -10.61
CA LEU A 190 9.17 7.60 -10.14
C LEU A 190 7.69 7.90 -9.94
N THR A 191 7.36 9.02 -9.31
CA THR A 191 5.97 9.48 -9.12
C THR A 191 5.25 9.58 -10.45
N THR A 192 5.83 10.30 -11.43
CA THR A 192 5.26 10.41 -12.78
C THR A 192 5.10 9.04 -13.46
N LEU A 193 6.01 8.09 -13.23
CA LEU A 193 5.87 6.74 -13.77
C LEU A 193 4.69 5.99 -13.13
N VAL A 194 4.54 6.07 -11.81
CA VAL A 194 3.44 5.42 -11.07
C VAL A 194 2.10 6.00 -11.49
N GLU A 195 2.01 7.34 -11.60
CA GLU A 195 0.83 8.04 -12.11
C GLU A 195 0.45 7.58 -13.52
N ARG A 196 1.43 7.52 -14.44
CA ARG A 196 1.20 7.15 -15.85
C ARG A 196 0.92 5.67 -16.09
N ARG A 197 1.45 4.78 -15.26
CA ARG A 197 1.35 3.32 -15.48
C ARG A 197 0.00 2.75 -15.14
N SER A 198 -0.71 3.36 -14.22
CA SER A 198 -2.10 3.00 -14.01
C SER A 198 -2.93 3.77 -15.02
N ASN A 199 -3.80 3.05 -15.73
CA ASN A 199 -4.72 3.63 -16.70
C ASN A 199 -5.35 4.87 -16.07
N ASP A 200 -5.24 5.99 -16.77
CA ASP A 200 -5.75 7.25 -16.26
C ASP A 200 -7.25 7.10 -16.04
N ASN A 201 -7.67 7.04 -14.77
CA ASN A 201 -9.07 6.99 -14.37
C ASN A 201 -9.69 8.38 -14.40
N HIS A 202 -8.94 9.41 -14.83
CA HIS A 202 -9.57 10.61 -15.34
C HIS A 202 -10.43 10.17 -16.51
N ILE A 203 -11.71 9.92 -16.21
CA ILE A 203 -12.79 10.07 -17.18
C ILE A 203 -12.43 11.36 -17.90
N GLN A 204 -11.94 11.24 -19.12
CA GLN A 204 -12.22 12.24 -20.10
C GLN A 204 -13.73 12.19 -20.17
N THR A 205 -14.39 13.10 -19.44
CA THR A 205 -15.68 13.63 -19.84
C THR A 205 -15.41 14.28 -21.19
N VAL A 206 -15.21 13.45 -22.22
CA VAL A 206 -15.50 13.83 -23.57
C VAL A 206 -17.00 13.97 -23.53
N ASP A 207 -17.45 15.22 -23.50
CA ASP A 207 -18.83 15.56 -23.78
C ASP A 207 -19.24 14.74 -25.01
N ASN A 208 -20.10 13.75 -24.79
CA ASN A 208 -20.72 12.97 -25.84
C ASN A 208 -21.83 13.82 -26.51
N THR A 209 -21.53 15.09 -26.82
CA THR A 209 -22.39 16.01 -27.57
C THR A 209 -22.29 15.83 -29.08
N ASN A 210 -21.72 14.72 -29.54
CA ASN A 210 -21.86 14.30 -30.92
C ASN A 210 -23.15 13.50 -31.11
N ASN A 211 -24.24 14.25 -31.27
CA ASN A 211 -25.42 13.84 -32.04
C ASN A 211 -24.96 13.35 -33.43
N PHE A 212 -24.67 12.06 -33.53
CA PHE A 212 -24.57 11.33 -34.80
C PHE A 212 -25.58 10.18 -34.77
N TRP A 213 -26.85 10.54 -34.72
CA TRP A 213 -27.91 9.71 -35.29
C TRP A 213 -28.69 10.59 -36.27
N SER A 214 -28.26 10.49 -37.51
CA SER A 214 -29.06 10.79 -38.69
C SER A 214 -30.38 10.02 -38.63
N THR A 215 -31.48 10.74 -38.78
CA THR A 215 -32.68 10.25 -39.47
C THR A 215 -32.96 11.19 -40.62
#